data_AF-A0A0G4IP12-F1
#
_entry.id   AF-A0A0G4IP12-F1
#
_cell.length_a   1.000
_cell.length_b   1.000
_cell.length_c   1.000
_cell.angle_alpha   90.00
_cell.angle_beta   90.00
_cell.angle_gamma   90.00
#
_symmetry.space_group_name_H-M   'P 1'
#
loop_
_entity.id
_entity.type
_entity.pdbx_description
1 polymer ?
#
loop_
_entity_poly.entity_id
_entity_poly.type
_entity_poly.pdbx_seq_one_letter_code
_entity_poly.pdbx_strand_id
1 'polypeptide(L)'
;MASDGTSYRWPGSRYGARLADYAAPRFGGSRISQYQFAFLSLLAEQCRLASPVMVYDPMLDVNERAYLEEVGFVNVARNEEGWRPVTRPTLFFMPHCGRALYNNVVGSNAHDLSRICIMGNRLDRYLEMDDEDGDSCFLREVRGAWVTDPCPAAFDDEDCAFNDFALQWFPSPDAVDRAPRSMPVTTSSNIIKTWQVGTTWRQAAGGVVMSAESPAAAPPSVDDLA
;
A
#
# COMPACT_ATOMS: atom_id res chain seq x y z
N MET A 1 -11.70 29.92 24.85
CA MET A 1 -12.28 28.73 24.18
C MET A 1 -11.19 27.69 24.12
N ALA A 2 -11.33 26.57 24.83
CA ALA A 2 -10.36 25.50 24.83
C ALA A 2 -10.43 24.77 23.48
N SER A 3 -9.34 24.75 22.73
CA SER A 3 -9.16 23.83 21.62
C SER A 3 -9.06 22.42 22.19
N ASP A 4 -10.13 21.66 22.02
CA ASP A 4 -10.13 20.21 22.11
C ASP A 4 -8.97 19.67 21.25
N GLY A 5 -7.90 19.25 21.93
CA GLY A 5 -6.70 18.65 21.35
C GLY A 5 -6.88 17.14 21.18
N THR A 6 -7.94 16.71 20.50
CA THR A 6 -8.03 15.33 20.05
C THR A 6 -7.00 15.12 18.93
N SER A 7 -5.80 14.65 19.31
CA SER A 7 -4.82 14.13 18.35
C SER A 7 -5.52 13.07 17.49
N TYR A 8 -5.72 13.35 16.21
CA TYR A 8 -6.31 12.39 15.29
C TYR A 8 -5.48 11.09 15.33
N ARG A 9 -6.11 9.98 15.71
CA ARG A 9 -5.51 8.64 15.64
C ARG A 9 -6.05 7.96 14.40
N TRP A 10 -5.16 7.35 13.62
CA TRP A 10 -5.55 6.65 12.40
C TRP A 10 -6.64 5.58 12.69
N PRO A 11 -7.82 5.65 12.05
CA PRO A 11 -8.99 4.84 12.41
C PRO A 11 -8.77 3.33 12.29
N GLY A 12 -7.89 2.88 11.41
CA GLY A 12 -7.65 1.45 11.19
C GLY A 12 -7.04 0.72 12.40
N SER A 13 -6.52 1.46 13.40
CA SER A 13 -6.15 0.92 14.71
C SER A 13 -7.32 0.28 15.47
N ARG A 14 -8.57 0.58 15.10
CA ARG A 14 -9.80 0.06 15.76
C ARG A 14 -10.59 -0.96 14.94
N TYR A 15 -10.29 -1.12 13.64
CA TYR A 15 -11.17 -1.83 12.70
C TYR A 15 -10.50 -3.03 11.98
N GLY A 16 -9.37 -3.53 12.51
CA GLY A 16 -8.66 -4.66 11.90
C GLY A 16 -8.00 -4.25 10.58
N ALA A 17 -6.97 -3.43 10.67
CA ALA A 17 -6.19 -3.02 9.50
C ALA A 17 -5.51 -4.22 8.84
N ARG A 18 -5.47 -4.24 7.51
CA ARG A 18 -4.62 -5.20 6.77
C ARG A 18 -3.17 -4.74 6.80
N LEU A 19 -2.26 -5.69 6.63
CA LEU A 19 -0.83 -5.42 6.52
C LEU A 19 -0.34 -5.84 5.13
N ALA A 20 0.34 -4.93 4.45
CA ALA A 20 1.06 -5.20 3.22
C ALA A 20 2.54 -4.85 3.43
N ASP A 21 3.42 -5.82 3.24
CA ASP A 21 4.87 -5.63 3.28
C ASP A 21 5.47 -5.69 1.88
N TYR A 22 6.29 -4.70 1.54
CA TYR A 22 7.01 -4.60 0.26
C TYR A 22 8.54 -4.65 0.42
N ALA A 23 9.04 -4.96 1.61
CA ALA A 23 10.46 -4.98 1.91
C ALA A 23 10.82 -6.05 2.95
N ALA A 24 10.31 -7.27 2.81
CA ALA A 24 10.81 -8.42 3.57
C ALA A 24 12.13 -8.90 2.95
N PRO A 25 13.30 -8.32 3.30
CA PRO A 25 14.53 -8.71 2.63
C PRO A 25 14.84 -10.14 3.07
N ARG A 26 15.68 -10.88 2.32
CA ARG A 26 16.14 -12.22 2.72
C ARG A 26 16.54 -12.26 4.19
N PHE A 27 15.68 -12.77 5.07
CA PHE A 27 15.92 -12.77 6.51
C PHE A 27 16.92 -13.86 6.91
N GLY A 28 17.18 -14.84 6.03
CA GLY A 28 18.35 -15.70 6.18
C GLY A 28 19.68 -14.98 5.94
N GLY A 29 19.68 -13.81 5.30
CA GLY A 29 20.88 -13.17 4.74
C GLY A 29 21.50 -12.05 5.57
N SER A 30 20.78 -11.43 6.51
CA SER A 30 21.28 -10.32 7.32
C SER A 30 20.52 -10.15 8.65
N ARG A 31 21.22 -9.67 9.69
CA ARG A 31 20.60 -9.31 10.99
C ARG A 31 19.56 -8.20 10.84
N ILE A 32 19.76 -7.28 9.90
CA ILE A 32 18.81 -6.19 9.62
C ILE A 32 17.46 -6.77 9.18
N SER A 33 17.48 -7.64 8.18
CA SER A 33 16.31 -8.33 7.65
C SER A 33 15.60 -9.18 8.71
N GLN A 34 16.38 -9.83 9.60
CA GLN A 34 15.83 -10.57 10.74
C GLN A 34 15.10 -9.67 11.72
N TYR A 35 15.65 -8.49 12.04
CA TYR A 35 14.99 -7.53 12.92
C TYR A 35 13.73 -6.95 12.30
N GLN A 36 13.75 -6.62 11.00
CA GLN A 36 12.55 -6.18 10.27
C GLN A 36 11.46 -7.25 10.27
N PHE A 37 11.81 -8.50 9.97
CA PHE A 37 10.85 -9.59 9.97
C PHE A 37 10.31 -9.90 11.37
N ALA A 38 11.17 -9.92 12.39
CA ALA A 38 10.76 -10.11 13.78
C ALA A 38 9.81 -8.99 14.24
N PHE A 39 10.12 -7.74 13.88
CA PHE A 39 9.26 -6.60 14.17
C PHE A 39 7.93 -6.69 13.43
N LEU A 40 7.91 -7.05 12.15
CA LEU A 40 6.69 -7.25 11.37
C LEU A 40 5.78 -8.31 11.98
N SER A 41 6.37 -9.43 12.43
CA SER A 41 5.65 -10.51 13.09
C SER A 41 5.03 -10.04 14.41
N LEU A 42 5.81 -9.33 15.23
CA LEU A 42 5.33 -8.74 16.47
C LEU A 42 4.26 -7.68 16.22
N LEU A 43 4.41 -6.85 15.20
CA LEU A 43 3.45 -5.81 14.82
C LEU A 43 2.11 -6.44 14.44
N ALA A 44 2.13 -7.48 13.61
CA ALA A 44 0.93 -8.21 13.21
C ALA A 44 0.20 -8.82 14.42
N GLU A 45 0.95 -9.45 15.33
CA GLU A 45 0.43 -10.08 16.55
C GLU A 45 -0.12 -9.05 17.54
N GLN A 46 0.71 -8.08 17.95
CA GLN A 46 0.41 -7.12 19.01
C GLN A 46 -0.67 -6.12 18.60
N CYS A 47 -0.70 -5.71 17.33
CA CYS A 47 -1.74 -4.82 16.81
C CYS A 47 -3.01 -5.55 16.36
N ARG A 48 -3.05 -6.88 16.47
CA ARG A 48 -4.18 -7.73 16.03
C ARG A 48 -4.63 -7.37 14.61
N LEU A 49 -3.66 -7.23 13.70
CA LEU A 49 -3.94 -6.86 12.31
C LEU A 49 -4.78 -7.95 11.66
N ALA A 50 -5.68 -7.55 10.77
CA ALA A 50 -6.57 -8.48 10.09
C ALA A 50 -5.75 -9.38 9.15
N SER A 51 -5.83 -10.69 9.40
CA SER A 51 -5.26 -11.71 8.52
C SER A 51 -6.00 -11.75 7.16
N PRO A 52 -5.32 -12.09 6.05
CA PRO A 52 -3.88 -12.39 5.98
C PRO A 52 -2.99 -11.13 5.93
N VAL A 53 -1.80 -11.23 6.51
CA VAL A 53 -0.67 -10.33 6.25
C VAL A 53 -0.13 -10.67 4.87
N MET A 54 -0.12 -9.70 3.96
CA MET A 54 0.36 -9.88 2.59
C MET A 54 1.82 -9.44 2.52
N VAL A 55 2.70 -10.28 1.97
CA VAL A 55 4.13 -9.98 1.85
C VAL A 55 4.61 -10.17 0.43
N TYR A 56 5.34 -9.17 -0.06
CA TYR A 56 6.08 -9.22 -1.31
C TYR A 56 7.51 -8.77 -1.08
N ASP A 57 8.47 -9.59 -1.48
CA ASP A 57 9.84 -9.13 -1.71
C ASP A 57 10.46 -10.00 -2.83
N PRO A 58 11.12 -9.39 -3.84
CA PRO A 58 11.73 -10.13 -4.94
C PRO A 58 12.92 -10.99 -4.51
N MET A 59 13.53 -10.70 -3.36
CA MET A 59 14.71 -11.38 -2.84
C MET A 59 14.36 -12.66 -2.07
N LEU A 60 13.12 -12.82 -1.60
CA LEU A 60 12.67 -14.01 -0.87
C LEU A 60 12.85 -15.28 -1.70
N ASP A 61 13.51 -16.27 -1.10
CA ASP A 61 13.69 -17.59 -1.68
C ASP A 61 12.56 -18.56 -1.36
N VAL A 62 12.66 -19.78 -1.90
CA VAL A 62 11.62 -20.79 -1.75
C VAL A 62 11.41 -21.21 -0.30
N ASN A 63 12.46 -21.25 0.52
CA ASN A 63 12.37 -21.66 1.92
C ASN A 63 11.77 -20.53 2.75
N GLU A 64 12.17 -19.29 2.48
CA GLU A 64 11.63 -18.10 3.16
C GLU A 64 10.15 -17.91 2.82
N ARG A 65 9.75 -18.08 1.55
CA ARG A 65 8.34 -18.07 1.14
C ARG A 65 7.52 -19.17 1.82
N ALA A 66 8.04 -20.39 1.87
CA ALA A 66 7.38 -21.50 2.55
C ALA A 66 7.23 -21.25 4.05
N TYR A 67 8.26 -20.70 4.69
CA TYR A 67 8.21 -20.33 6.10
C TYR A 67 7.17 -19.23 6.37
N LEU A 68 7.11 -18.19 5.53
CA LEU A 68 6.09 -17.14 5.63
C LEU A 68 4.67 -17.72 5.58
N GLU A 69 4.42 -18.67 4.66
CA GLU A 69 3.13 -19.37 4.58
C GLU A 69 2.84 -20.21 5.83
N GLU A 70 3.83 -20.91 6.37
CA GLU A 70 3.71 -21.70 7.60
C GLU A 70 3.33 -20.83 8.80
N VAL A 71 3.86 -19.61 8.91
CA VAL A 71 3.54 -18.66 9.98
C VAL A 71 2.29 -17.80 9.69
N GLY A 72 1.53 -18.14 8.64
CA GLY A 72 0.21 -17.56 8.35
C GLY A 72 0.24 -16.28 7.52
N PHE A 73 1.36 -15.97 6.86
CA PHE A 73 1.47 -14.85 5.92
C PHE A 73 1.13 -15.33 4.51
N VAL A 74 0.73 -14.42 3.64
CA VAL A 74 0.38 -14.71 2.25
C VAL A 74 1.40 -14.06 1.33
N ASN A 75 2.13 -14.89 0.59
CA ASN A 75 3.01 -14.43 -0.47
C ASN A 75 2.21 -13.79 -1.61
N VAL A 76 2.55 -12.55 -1.95
CA VAL A 76 2.02 -11.91 -3.16
C VAL A 76 2.74 -12.50 -4.37
N ALA A 77 1.97 -13.11 -5.28
CA ALA A 77 2.53 -13.87 -6.39
C ALA A 77 3.16 -13.01 -7.50
N ARG A 78 2.80 -11.73 -7.60
CA ARG A 78 3.23 -10.81 -8.67
C ARG A 78 3.88 -9.57 -8.07
N ASN A 79 4.92 -9.07 -8.74
CA ASN A 79 5.43 -7.74 -8.44
C ASN A 79 4.37 -6.71 -8.82
N GLU A 80 3.76 -6.08 -7.84
CA GLU A 80 2.80 -4.99 -8.05
C GLU A 80 3.49 -3.63 -8.13
N GLU A 81 4.80 -3.56 -7.88
CA GLU A 81 5.59 -2.32 -7.87
C GLU A 81 4.97 -1.23 -6.97
N GLY A 82 4.29 -1.63 -5.89
CA GLY A 82 3.60 -0.72 -4.96
C GLY A 82 2.23 -0.21 -5.44
N TRP A 83 1.77 -0.57 -6.64
CA TRP A 83 0.46 -0.17 -7.18
C TRP A 83 -0.70 -1.00 -6.58
N ARG A 84 -0.85 -0.99 -5.25
CA ARG A 84 -1.92 -1.72 -4.54
C ARG A 84 -3.01 -0.75 -4.05
N PRO A 85 -4.17 -0.71 -4.73
CA PRO A 85 -5.33 0.01 -4.21
C PRO A 85 -5.92 -0.73 -3.00
N VAL A 86 -6.38 0.02 -2.00
CA VAL A 86 -6.98 -0.51 -0.77
C VAL A 86 -8.47 -0.21 -0.71
N THR A 87 -9.24 -1.19 -0.24
CA THR A 87 -10.68 -1.04 0.03
C THR A 87 -11.00 -0.96 1.51
N ARG A 88 -10.00 -1.18 2.36
CA ARG A 88 -10.08 -1.24 3.82
C ARG A 88 -8.87 -0.51 4.41
N PRO A 89 -8.96 -0.04 5.67
CA PRO A 89 -7.80 0.49 6.37
C PRO A 89 -6.63 -0.50 6.29
N THR A 90 -5.50 -0.04 5.77
CA THR A 90 -4.33 -0.88 5.48
C THR A 90 -3.06 -0.16 5.93
N LEU A 91 -2.26 -0.89 6.71
CA LEU A 91 -0.89 -0.52 7.06
C LEU A 91 0.05 -1.11 6.02
N PHE A 92 0.86 -0.26 5.40
CA PHE A 92 1.98 -0.65 4.56
C PHE A 92 3.25 -0.62 5.40
N PHE A 93 3.93 -1.75 5.54
CA PHE A 93 5.24 -1.84 6.16
C PHE A 93 6.30 -1.87 5.06
N MET A 94 7.21 -0.90 5.04
CA MET A 94 8.05 -0.62 3.87
C MET A 94 9.50 -0.21 4.23
N PRO A 95 10.22 -0.91 5.11
CA PRO A 95 11.59 -0.53 5.47
C PRO A 95 12.53 -0.47 4.25
N HIS A 96 13.29 0.62 4.13
CA HIS A 96 14.27 0.87 3.06
C HIS A 96 13.74 0.71 1.62
N CYS A 97 12.43 0.80 1.40
CA CYS A 97 11.88 0.81 0.06
C CYS A 97 12.41 1.99 -0.76
N GLY A 98 12.53 1.80 -2.08
CA GLY A 98 12.83 2.90 -2.99
C GLY A 98 11.69 3.93 -3.07
N ARG A 99 12.04 5.18 -3.38
CA ARG A 99 11.10 6.31 -3.55
C ARG A 99 9.88 5.97 -4.42
N ALA A 100 10.10 5.27 -5.53
CA ALA A 100 9.04 4.89 -6.47
C ALA A 100 7.95 4.01 -5.82
N LEU A 101 8.31 3.11 -4.89
CA LEU A 101 7.34 2.25 -4.21
C LEU A 101 6.39 3.06 -3.32
N TYR A 102 6.92 4.01 -2.54
CA TYR A 102 6.11 4.92 -1.74
C TYR A 102 5.19 5.78 -2.63
N ASN A 103 5.73 6.29 -3.72
CA ASN A 103 4.97 7.07 -4.71
C ASN A 103 3.80 6.27 -5.30
N ASN A 104 4.03 5.00 -5.64
CA ASN A 104 3.01 4.13 -6.22
C ASN A 104 1.93 3.73 -5.20
N VAL A 105 2.30 3.51 -3.92
CA VAL A 105 1.32 3.28 -2.85
C VAL A 105 0.42 4.50 -2.66
N VAL A 106 1.00 5.71 -2.64
CA VAL A 106 0.22 6.95 -2.54
C VAL A 106 -0.64 7.16 -3.80
N GLY A 107 -0.08 6.97 -4.99
CA GLY A 107 -0.79 7.13 -6.26
C GLY A 107 -1.96 6.16 -6.43
N SER A 108 -1.77 4.88 -6.09
CA SER A 108 -2.82 3.86 -6.18
C SER A 108 -3.98 4.09 -5.20
N ASN A 109 -3.76 4.91 -4.17
CA ASN A 109 -4.74 5.23 -3.13
C ASN A 109 -5.11 6.70 -3.09
N ALA A 110 -4.81 7.46 -4.15
CA ALA A 110 -4.98 8.90 -4.20
C ALA A 110 -6.43 9.35 -3.92
N HIS A 111 -7.44 8.52 -4.16
CA HIS A 111 -8.85 8.84 -3.88
C HIS A 111 -9.29 8.61 -2.43
N ASP A 112 -8.50 7.87 -1.64
CA ASP A 112 -8.85 7.55 -0.26
C ASP A 112 -7.60 7.31 0.60
N LEU A 113 -6.74 8.34 0.65
CA LEU A 113 -5.49 8.30 1.42
C LEU A 113 -5.72 8.11 2.92
N SER A 114 -6.92 8.45 3.42
CA SER A 114 -7.29 8.24 4.82
C SER A 114 -7.29 6.75 5.22
N ARG A 115 -7.43 5.83 4.26
CA ARG A 115 -7.36 4.38 4.48
C ARG A 115 -5.95 3.82 4.53
N ILE A 116 -4.92 4.58 4.17
CA ILE A 116 -3.56 4.07 4.22
C ILE A 116 -2.82 4.64 5.42
N CYS A 117 -1.99 3.80 6.00
CA CYS A 117 -0.95 4.18 6.94
C CYS A 117 0.34 3.53 6.45
N ILE A 118 1.46 4.23 6.52
CA ILE A 118 2.76 3.79 6.03
C ILE A 118 3.70 3.77 7.23
N MET A 119 4.28 2.62 7.51
CA MET A 119 5.35 2.44 8.47
C MET A 119 6.62 2.11 7.66
N GLY A 120 7.46 3.13 7.47
CA GLY A 120 8.53 3.15 6.48
C GLY A 120 9.51 4.29 6.75
N ASN A 121 10.50 4.47 5.89
CA ASN A 121 11.33 5.66 5.88
C ASN A 121 10.48 6.93 5.71
N ARG A 122 10.96 8.05 6.25
CA ARG A 122 10.24 9.33 6.19
C ARG A 122 10.05 9.78 4.74
N LEU A 123 8.79 9.99 4.36
CA LEU A 123 8.40 10.44 3.03
C LEU A 123 9.03 11.79 2.66
N ASP A 124 9.25 12.66 3.66
CA ASP A 124 9.86 13.98 3.48
C ASP A 124 11.25 13.89 2.83
N ARG A 125 12.03 12.85 3.14
CA ARG A 125 13.40 12.70 2.61
C ARG A 125 13.40 12.49 1.11
N TYR A 126 12.42 11.74 0.61
CA TYR A 126 12.26 11.50 -0.82
C TYR A 126 11.86 12.77 -1.59
N LEU A 127 11.31 13.78 -0.91
CA LEU A 127 11.02 15.09 -1.48
C LEU A 127 12.23 16.05 -1.48
N GLU A 128 13.18 15.85 -0.56
CA GLU A 128 14.43 16.61 -0.46
C GLU A 128 15.44 16.21 -1.54
N MET A 129 15.31 14.99 -2.07
CA MET A 129 16.19 14.45 -3.12
C MET A 129 15.79 14.92 -4.52
N ASP A 130 16.77 15.03 -5.42
CA ASP A 130 16.57 15.28 -6.85
C ASP A 130 15.66 14.22 -7.47
N ASP A 131 14.73 14.64 -8.33
CA ASP A 131 13.70 13.79 -8.94
C ASP A 131 13.75 13.83 -10.45
N GLU A 132 14.94 13.61 -10.99
CA GLU A 132 15.17 13.57 -12.44
C GLU A 132 14.27 12.53 -13.14
N ASP A 133 13.99 11.41 -12.45
CA ASP A 133 13.16 10.32 -12.96
C ASP A 133 11.64 10.56 -12.80
N GLY A 134 11.20 11.58 -12.06
CA GLY A 134 9.78 11.84 -11.81
C GLY A 134 9.08 10.79 -10.93
N ASP A 135 9.86 10.00 -10.19
CA ASP A 135 9.41 8.87 -9.36
C ASP A 135 8.79 9.29 -8.02
N SER A 136 8.57 10.59 -7.80
CA SER A 136 7.89 11.12 -6.60
C SER A 136 6.76 12.11 -6.90
N CYS A 137 6.18 12.02 -8.09
CA CYS A 137 5.09 12.90 -8.53
C CYS A 137 3.87 12.92 -7.58
N PHE A 138 3.37 11.78 -7.12
CA PHE A 138 2.24 11.73 -6.19
C PHE A 138 2.63 12.18 -4.79
N LEU A 139 3.85 11.83 -4.33
CA LEU A 139 4.37 12.29 -3.04
C LEU A 139 4.50 13.81 -2.98
N ARG A 140 5.02 14.43 -4.05
CA ARG A 140 5.15 15.90 -4.14
C ARG A 140 3.81 16.59 -4.07
N GLU A 141 2.81 15.98 -4.68
CA GLU A 141 1.49 16.58 -4.77
C GLU A 141 0.76 16.56 -3.42
N VAL A 142 0.84 15.45 -2.70
CA VAL A 142 0.21 15.33 -1.37
C VAL A 142 1.12 15.87 -0.26
N ARG A 143 2.16 16.63 -0.62
CA ARG A 143 3.14 17.22 0.32
C ARG A 143 2.43 18.02 1.41
N GLY A 144 2.77 17.72 2.66
CA GLY A 144 2.19 18.38 3.83
C GLY A 144 0.76 17.94 4.15
N ALA A 145 0.22 16.94 3.44
CA ALA A 145 -1.08 16.35 3.73
C ALA A 145 -0.99 15.10 4.63
N TRP A 146 0.21 14.56 4.87
CA TRP A 146 0.43 13.49 5.84
C TRP A 146 0.93 14.04 7.18
N VAL A 147 0.68 13.27 8.23
CA VAL A 147 1.32 13.40 9.54
C VAL A 147 2.43 12.37 9.62
N THR A 148 3.56 12.77 10.22
CA THR A 148 4.72 11.91 10.47
C THR A 148 4.95 11.78 11.97
N ASP A 149 4.98 10.55 12.47
CA ASP A 149 5.39 10.20 13.83
C ASP A 149 6.69 9.37 13.76
N PRO A 150 7.87 9.98 13.99
CA PRO A 150 9.15 9.30 13.84
C PRO A 150 9.36 8.24 14.91
N CYS A 151 10.06 7.16 14.54
CA CYS A 151 10.51 6.14 15.47
C CYS A 151 11.48 6.76 16.52
N PRO A 152 11.56 6.23 17.75
CA PRO A 152 12.50 6.73 18.74
C PRO A 152 13.95 6.76 18.21
N ALA A 153 14.70 7.80 18.56
CA ALA A 153 16.08 8.00 18.10
C ALA A 153 17.03 6.84 18.40
N ALA A 154 16.69 5.95 19.35
CA ALA A 154 17.43 4.72 19.61
C ALA A 154 17.48 3.75 18.41
N PHE A 155 16.63 3.94 17.40
CA PHE A 155 16.59 3.14 16.17
C PHE A 155 17.09 3.90 14.94
N ASP A 156 17.53 5.16 15.11
CA ASP A 156 17.91 6.08 14.03
C ASP A 156 19.44 6.13 13.85
N ASP A 157 20.01 4.97 13.57
CA ASP A 157 21.44 4.78 13.22
C ASP A 157 21.49 4.18 11.80
N GLU A 158 22.41 4.65 10.94
CA GLU A 158 22.48 4.24 9.53
C GLU A 158 22.69 2.73 9.34
N ASP A 159 23.29 2.05 10.33
CA ASP A 159 23.50 0.60 10.32
C ASP A 159 22.33 -0.18 10.97
N CYS A 160 21.29 0.52 11.43
CA CYS A 160 20.11 -0.08 12.05
C CYS A 160 19.01 -0.40 11.05
N ALA A 161 18.20 -1.40 11.41
CA ALA A 161 17.12 -1.92 10.59
C ALA A 161 15.94 -0.95 10.38
N PHE A 162 15.93 0.18 11.09
CA PHE A 162 14.84 1.16 11.11
C PHE A 162 15.37 2.60 11.10
N ASN A 163 16.47 2.86 10.39
CA ASN A 163 16.99 4.21 10.22
C ASN A 163 15.96 5.09 9.50
N ASP A 164 15.82 6.35 9.93
CA ASP A 164 14.86 7.32 9.38
C ASP A 164 13.41 6.78 9.30
N PHE A 165 13.04 5.85 10.18
CA PHE A 165 11.76 5.16 10.13
C PHE A 165 10.67 5.95 10.87
N ALA A 166 9.46 5.94 10.34
CA ALA A 166 8.32 6.68 10.89
C ALA A 166 6.99 6.00 10.58
N LEU A 167 6.02 6.23 11.45
CA LEU A 167 4.61 5.96 11.17
C LEU A 167 3.98 7.20 10.54
N GLN A 168 3.37 7.04 9.37
CA GLN A 168 2.91 8.13 8.52
C GLN A 168 1.48 7.87 8.06
N TRP A 169 0.59 8.85 8.16
CA TRP A 169 -0.82 8.68 7.77
C TRP A 169 -1.46 10.00 7.32
N PHE A 170 -2.58 9.90 6.61
CA PHE A 170 -3.32 11.04 6.09
C PHE A 170 -4.58 11.28 6.95
N PRO A 171 -4.68 12.41 7.68
CA PRO A 171 -5.75 12.62 8.65
C PRO A 171 -7.08 13.08 8.05
N SER A 172 -7.09 13.64 6.84
CA SER A 172 -8.30 14.12 6.18
C SER A 172 -8.54 13.39 4.86
N PRO A 173 -9.77 12.93 4.57
CA PRO A 173 -10.18 12.52 3.23
C PRO A 173 -9.99 13.62 2.17
N ASP A 174 -10.05 14.89 2.58
CA ASP A 174 -9.87 16.07 1.69
C ASP A 174 -8.40 16.35 1.35
N ALA A 175 -7.45 15.59 1.92
CA ALA A 175 -6.03 15.63 1.50
C ALA A 175 -5.88 15.46 -0.03
N VAL A 176 -6.88 14.82 -0.65
CA VAL A 176 -6.99 14.46 -2.06
C VAL A 176 -7.39 15.60 -2.99
N ASP A 177 -8.03 16.68 -2.52
CA ASP A 177 -8.50 17.76 -3.42
C ASP A 177 -7.36 18.48 -4.14
N ARG A 178 -6.13 18.26 -3.67
CA ARG A 178 -4.89 18.74 -4.26
C ARG A 178 -4.17 17.72 -5.13
N ALA A 179 -4.67 16.50 -5.32
CA ALA A 179 -3.99 15.46 -6.12
C ALA A 179 -4.33 15.55 -7.62
N PRO A 180 -3.40 15.32 -8.58
CA PRO A 180 -3.74 15.46 -9.99
C PRO A 180 -4.67 14.32 -10.37
N ARG A 181 -5.77 14.68 -11.03
CA ARG A 181 -6.78 13.72 -11.51
C ARG A 181 -6.30 12.89 -12.70
N SER A 182 -5.08 13.14 -13.17
CA SER A 182 -4.39 12.44 -14.26
C SER A 182 -2.91 12.29 -13.91
N MET A 183 -2.30 11.15 -14.22
CA MET A 183 -0.86 10.94 -14.05
C MET A 183 -0.08 12.05 -14.78
N PRO A 184 0.99 12.60 -14.19
CA PRO A 184 2.00 13.28 -14.97
C PRO A 184 2.63 12.28 -15.95
N VAL A 185 2.81 12.70 -17.20
CA VAL A 185 3.52 11.90 -18.20
C VAL A 185 4.98 11.84 -17.77
N THR A 186 5.40 10.72 -17.18
CA THR A 186 6.79 10.48 -16.82
C THR A 186 7.49 9.73 -17.94
N THR A 187 8.69 10.18 -18.31
CA THR A 187 9.54 9.55 -19.33
C THR A 187 10.25 8.27 -18.85
N SER A 188 10.11 7.94 -17.57
CA SER A 188 10.79 6.80 -16.94
C SER A 188 10.11 5.48 -17.29
N SER A 189 10.89 4.55 -17.84
CA SER A 189 10.47 3.19 -18.23
C SER A 189 9.97 2.32 -17.06
N ASN A 190 10.06 2.84 -15.83
CA ASN A 190 9.69 2.19 -14.57
C ASN A 190 8.26 2.54 -14.09
N ILE A 191 7.63 3.60 -14.61
CA ILE A 191 6.26 3.98 -14.24
C ILE A 191 5.23 3.37 -15.21
N ILE A 192 5.66 2.98 -16.41
CA ILE A 192 4.76 2.59 -17.50
C ILE A 192 5.04 1.14 -17.94
N LYS A 193 4.44 0.16 -17.24
CA LYS A 193 4.22 -1.17 -17.85
C LYS A 193 2.81 -1.73 -17.73
N THR A 194 1.91 -1.15 -16.92
CA THR A 194 0.57 -1.74 -16.70
C THR A 194 -0.63 -0.83 -16.91
N TRP A 195 -0.45 0.45 -17.26
CA TRP A 195 -1.58 1.34 -17.53
C TRP A 195 -1.52 1.88 -18.96
N GLN A 196 -2.41 1.38 -19.83
CA GLN A 196 -2.62 1.98 -21.14
C GLN A 196 -3.25 3.37 -20.95
N VAL A 197 -2.59 4.37 -21.53
CA VAL A 197 -3.04 5.77 -21.62
C VAL A 197 -4.51 5.79 -22.05
N GLY A 198 -5.38 6.39 -21.22
CA GLY A 198 -6.81 6.55 -21.50
C GLY A 198 -7.76 5.60 -20.77
N THR A 199 -7.28 4.68 -19.94
CA THR A 199 -8.15 3.78 -19.16
C THR A 199 -8.67 4.47 -17.90
N THR A 200 -9.99 4.60 -17.77
CA THR A 200 -10.61 5.08 -16.52
C THR A 200 -10.65 3.96 -15.49
N TRP A 201 -10.59 4.29 -14.19
CA TRP A 201 -10.57 3.31 -13.10
C TRP A 201 -11.76 2.31 -13.12
N ARG A 202 -12.92 2.69 -13.69
CA ARG A 202 -14.08 1.78 -13.87
C ARG A 202 -13.77 0.60 -14.79
N GLN A 203 -12.84 0.77 -15.72
CA GLN A 203 -12.47 -0.28 -16.68
C GLN A 203 -11.39 -1.22 -16.11
N ALA A 204 -10.54 -0.74 -15.20
CA ALA A 204 -9.54 -1.57 -14.52
C ALA A 204 -10.13 -2.41 -13.36
N ALA A 205 -11.18 -1.92 -12.70
CA ALA A 205 -11.89 -2.65 -11.63
C ALA A 205 -12.92 -3.68 -12.13
N GLY A 206 -13.16 -3.76 -13.46
CA GLY A 206 -14.19 -4.58 -14.08
C GLY A 206 -13.62 -5.69 -14.96
N GLY A 207 -13.06 -6.74 -14.34
CA GLY A 207 -12.92 -8.02 -15.03
C GLY A 207 -14.26 -8.73 -15.07
N VAL A 208 -14.79 -8.95 -16.28
CA VAL A 208 -16.02 -9.71 -16.60
C VAL A 208 -17.33 -8.95 -16.38
N VAL A 209 -17.74 -8.17 -17.38
CA VAL A 209 -19.17 -8.08 -17.70
C VAL A 209 -19.52 -9.42 -18.36
N MET A 210 -20.08 -10.35 -17.59
CA MET A 210 -21.00 -11.32 -18.20
C MET A 210 -22.09 -10.47 -18.83
N SER A 211 -22.20 -10.53 -20.15
CA SER A 211 -23.25 -9.90 -20.92
C SER A 211 -24.58 -10.14 -20.20
N ALA A 212 -25.25 -9.06 -19.83
CA ALA A 212 -26.66 -9.15 -19.46
C ALA A 212 -27.38 -9.82 -20.64
N GLU A 213 -27.89 -11.03 -20.44
CA GLU A 213 -28.91 -11.58 -21.32
C GLU A 213 -30.03 -10.54 -21.44
N SER A 214 -30.36 -10.19 -22.69
CA SER A 214 -31.55 -9.41 -23.00
C SER A 214 -32.78 -10.04 -22.35
N PRO A 215 -33.75 -9.25 -21.84
CA PRO A 215 -35.00 -9.82 -21.37
C PRO A 215 -35.82 -10.22 -22.60
N ALA A 216 -35.91 -11.51 -22.91
CA ALA A 216 -36.84 -12.01 -23.91
C ALA A 216 -37.39 -13.39 -23.54
N ALA A 217 -38.73 -13.44 -23.54
CA ALA A 217 -39.64 -14.57 -23.47
C ALA A 217 -39.84 -15.24 -22.08
N ALA A 218 -41.05 -15.01 -21.54
CA ALA A 218 -41.65 -15.85 -20.50
C ALA A 218 -41.73 -17.32 -20.96
N PRO A 219 -41.65 -18.30 -20.05
CA PRO A 219 -41.79 -19.70 -20.40
C PRO A 219 -43.21 -20.00 -20.92
N PRO A 220 -43.38 -20.84 -21.96
CA PRO A 220 -44.70 -21.29 -22.39
C PRO A 220 -45.37 -22.14 -21.30
N SER A 221 -46.68 -22.01 -21.18
CA SER A 221 -47.52 -22.75 -20.25
C SER A 221 -47.54 -24.24 -20.56
N VAL A 222 -47.71 -25.05 -19.52
CA VAL A 222 -47.89 -26.50 -19.58
C VAL A 222 -49.30 -26.79 -20.12
N ASP A 223 -49.49 -26.66 -21.44
CA ASP A 223 -50.70 -27.14 -22.14
C ASP A 223 -50.49 -27.45 -23.64
N ASP A 224 -49.27 -27.40 -24.19
CA ASP A 224 -49.03 -27.71 -25.61
C ASP A 224 -47.93 -28.77 -25.82
N LEU A 225 -48.22 -30.03 -25.47
CA LEU A 225 -47.68 -31.23 -26.14
C LEU A 225 -48.67 -32.40 -25.95
N ALA A 226 -49.60 -32.50 -26.91
CA ALA A 226 -50.16 -33.76 -27.37
C ALA A 226 -49.35 -34.25 -28.57
#